data_AF-A0A1Q6EVT1-F1
#
_entry.id   AF-A0A1Q6EVT1-F1
#
_cell.length_a   1.000
_cell.length_b   1.000
_cell.length_c   1.000
_cell.angle_alpha   90.00
_cell.angle_beta   90.00
_cell.angle_gamma   90.00
#
_symmetry.space_group_name_H-M   'P 1'
#
loop_
_entity.id
_entity.type
_entity.pdbx_description
1 polymer ?
#
loop_
_entity_poly.entity_id
_entity_poly.type
_entity_poly.pdbx_seq_one_letter_code
_entity_poly.pdbx_strand_id
1 'polypeptide(L)'
;MSFTRKTLKILALIYFVLGIASLVTAGVGIATGGLDSTYGSYATLAAVVLIAKGLVDLAAGVAGIKGANKPSQVDGAFKLGIVAAVATLAQAVLTLPAFGGDAINFGAFVIVVYDLFFVQQAHAVKAENKDRL
;
A
#
# COMPACT_ATOMS: atom_id res chain seq x y z
N MET A 1 5.15 -18.18 18.39
CA MET A 1 5.08 -17.27 17.21
C MET A 1 6.07 -16.15 17.44
N SER A 2 7.05 -15.93 16.54
CA SER A 2 8.08 -14.89 16.72
C SER A 2 7.45 -13.49 16.70
N PHE A 3 8.15 -12.54 17.32
CA PHE A 3 7.73 -11.13 17.37
C PHE A 3 7.55 -10.56 15.95
N THR A 4 8.50 -10.81 15.06
CA THR A 4 8.49 -10.41 13.64
C THR A 4 7.23 -10.88 12.91
N ARG A 5 6.79 -12.13 13.13
CA ARG A 5 5.55 -12.66 12.54
C ARG A 5 4.30 -12.01 13.12
N LYS A 6 4.28 -11.67 14.41
CA LYS A 6 3.15 -10.92 15.02
C LYS A 6 3.08 -9.51 14.43
N THR A 7 4.22 -8.83 14.35
CA THR A 7 4.34 -7.49 13.76
C THR A 7 3.86 -7.50 12.32
N LEU A 8 4.38 -8.39 11.46
CA LEU A 8 3.94 -8.51 10.07
C LEU A 8 2.41 -8.69 9.93
N LYS A 9 1.78 -9.45 10.83
CA LYS A 9 0.33 -9.67 10.83
C LYS A 9 -0.47 -8.40 11.16
N ILE A 10 0.02 -7.59 12.10
CA ILE A 10 -0.58 -6.30 12.44
C ILE A 10 -0.44 -5.33 11.28
N LEU A 11 0.75 -5.24 10.69
CA LEU A 11 0.95 -4.39 9.52
C LEU A 11 0.02 -4.86 8.39
N ALA A 12 -0.01 -6.15 8.08
CA ALA A 12 -0.89 -6.67 7.04
C ALA A 12 -2.38 -6.32 7.24
N LEU A 13 -2.85 -6.24 8.49
CA LEU A 13 -4.20 -5.77 8.81
C LEU A 13 -4.38 -4.28 8.50
N ILE A 14 -3.38 -3.45 8.81
CA ILE A 14 -3.40 -2.01 8.46
C ILE A 14 -3.46 -1.85 6.93
N TYR A 15 -2.67 -2.60 6.16
CA TYR A 15 -2.73 -2.61 4.70
C TYR A 15 -4.12 -2.93 4.18
N PHE A 16 -4.78 -3.92 4.79
CA PHE A 16 -6.14 -4.28 4.41
C PHE A 16 -7.11 -3.11 4.62
N VAL A 17 -7.03 -2.42 5.76
CA VAL A 17 -7.85 -1.23 6.05
C VAL A 17 -7.53 -0.08 5.09
N LEU A 18 -6.24 0.18 4.82
CA LEU A 18 -5.79 1.22 3.88
C LEU A 18 -6.30 0.95 2.45
N GLY A 19 -6.29 -0.32 2.02
CA GLY A 19 -6.81 -0.72 0.72
C GLY A 19 -8.31 -0.40 0.58
N ILE A 20 -9.11 -0.73 1.60
CA ILE A 20 -10.54 -0.38 1.62
C ILE A 20 -10.71 1.14 1.58
N ALA A 21 -9.98 1.88 2.41
CA ALA A 21 -10.06 3.34 2.44
C ALA A 21 -9.75 3.96 1.07
N SER A 22 -8.70 3.48 0.38
CA SER A 22 -8.33 3.93 -0.97
C SER A 22 -9.45 3.70 -1.98
N LEU A 23 -10.08 2.52 -1.96
CA LEU A 23 -11.19 2.20 -2.86
C LEU A 23 -12.43 3.06 -2.57
N VAL A 24 -12.73 3.32 -1.30
CA VAL A 24 -13.83 4.21 -0.90
C VAL A 24 -13.55 5.64 -1.37
N THR A 25 -12.34 6.16 -1.16
CA THR A 25 -11.95 7.50 -1.65
C THR A 25 -12.05 7.59 -3.17
N ALA A 26 -11.60 6.57 -3.90
CA ALA A 26 -11.75 6.53 -5.35
C ALA A 26 -13.22 6.53 -5.78
N GLY A 27 -14.04 5.65 -5.18
CA GLY A 27 -15.46 5.53 -5.53
C GLY A 27 -16.26 6.81 -5.23
N VAL A 28 -16.05 7.41 -4.06
CA VAL A 28 -16.66 8.68 -3.70
C VAL A 28 -16.16 9.80 -4.62
N GLY A 29 -14.85 9.88 -4.83
CA GLY A 29 -14.25 10.92 -5.66
C GLY A 29 -14.71 10.88 -7.12
N ILE A 30 -14.92 9.69 -7.69
CA ILE A 30 -15.51 9.51 -9.02
C ILE A 30 -16.98 9.94 -9.01
N ALA A 31 -17.76 9.52 -8.01
CA ALA A 31 -19.19 9.81 -7.95
C ALA A 31 -19.51 11.29 -7.73
N THR A 32 -18.64 12.02 -7.01
CA THR A 32 -18.84 13.44 -6.68
C THR A 32 -18.09 14.40 -7.59
N GLY A 33 -17.23 13.91 -8.48
CA GLY A 33 -16.28 14.73 -9.25
C GLY A 33 -15.17 15.35 -8.37
N GLY A 34 -15.04 14.95 -7.10
CA GLY A 34 -14.07 15.52 -6.16
C GLY A 34 -12.60 15.18 -6.48
N LEU A 35 -12.35 14.31 -7.46
CA LEU A 35 -10.99 14.07 -7.97
C LEU A 35 -10.52 15.19 -8.89
N ASP A 36 -11.43 15.91 -9.56
CA ASP A 36 -11.08 16.99 -10.49
C ASP A 36 -10.49 18.20 -9.76
N SER A 37 -10.95 18.47 -8.53
CA SER A 37 -10.35 19.50 -7.69
C SER A 37 -8.96 19.08 -7.20
N THR A 38 -8.81 17.86 -6.67
CA THR A 38 -7.55 17.42 -6.04
C THR A 38 -6.43 17.10 -7.04
N TYR A 39 -6.77 16.60 -8.23
CA TYR A 39 -5.82 16.06 -9.21
C TYR A 39 -5.87 16.77 -10.58
N GLY A 40 -6.69 17.81 -10.72
CA GLY A 40 -6.78 18.64 -11.92
C GLY A 40 -6.99 17.83 -13.20
N SER A 41 -6.19 18.11 -14.24
CA SER A 41 -6.28 17.44 -15.55
C SER A 41 -5.95 15.94 -15.52
N TYR A 42 -5.44 15.41 -14.40
CA TYR A 42 -5.10 13.99 -14.24
C TYR A 42 -6.10 13.21 -13.38
N ALA A 43 -7.29 13.76 -13.10
CA ALA A 43 -8.29 13.12 -12.25
C ALA A 43 -8.67 11.69 -12.66
N THR A 44 -8.83 11.41 -13.97
CA THR A 44 -9.10 10.06 -14.46
C THR A 44 -7.93 9.11 -14.19
N LEU A 45 -6.70 9.57 -14.39
CA LEU A 45 -5.50 8.77 -14.11
C LEU A 45 -5.35 8.53 -12.60
N ALA A 46 -5.61 9.55 -11.78
CA ALA A 46 -5.59 9.46 -10.33
C ALA A 46 -6.64 8.47 -9.80
N ALA A 47 -7.84 8.45 -10.38
CA ALA A 47 -8.86 7.46 -10.06
C ALA A 47 -8.36 6.03 -10.32
N VAL A 48 -7.74 5.79 -11.47
CA VAL A 48 -7.15 4.47 -11.81
C VAL A 48 -6.04 4.10 -10.84
N VAL A 49 -5.14 5.04 -10.51
CA VAL A 49 -4.04 4.81 -9.56
C VAL A 49 -4.57 4.51 -8.17
N LEU A 50 -5.58 5.23 -7.69
CA LEU A 50 -6.22 5.00 -6.38
C LEU A 50 -6.89 3.62 -6.30
N ILE A 51 -7.56 3.19 -7.38
CA ILE A 51 -8.18 1.86 -7.46
C ILE A 51 -7.10 0.78 -7.48
N ALA A 52 -6.10 0.92 -8.35
CA ALA A 52 -5.01 -0.03 -8.47
C ALA A 52 -4.25 -0.16 -7.14
N LYS A 53 -3.94 0.96 -6.48
CA LYS A 53 -3.33 1.00 -5.15
C LYS A 53 -4.21 0.27 -4.13
N GLY A 54 -5.51 0.58 -4.09
CA GLY A 54 -6.44 -0.07 -3.16
C GLY A 54 -6.47 -1.60 -3.32
N LEU A 55 -6.44 -2.09 -4.55
CA LEU A 55 -6.37 -3.53 -4.84
C LEU A 55 -5.02 -4.14 -4.43
N VAL A 56 -3.91 -3.45 -4.71
CA VAL A 56 -2.57 -3.89 -4.31
C VAL A 56 -2.43 -3.96 -2.80
N ASP A 57 -2.93 -2.96 -2.07
CA ASP A 57 -2.89 -2.90 -0.60
C ASP A 57 -3.70 -4.04 0.03
N LEU A 58 -4.88 -4.36 -0.54
CA LEU A 58 -5.67 -5.52 -0.13
C LEU A 58 -4.90 -6.83 -0.37
N ALA A 59 -4.30 -6.98 -1.55
CA ALA A 59 -3.50 -8.17 -1.88
C ALA A 59 -2.28 -8.29 -0.95
N ALA A 60 -1.59 -7.19 -0.67
CA ALA A 60 -0.47 -7.12 0.26
C ALA A 60 -0.90 -7.49 1.69
N GLY A 61 -2.07 -7.01 2.13
CA GLY A 61 -2.65 -7.37 3.42
C GLY A 61 -2.97 -8.87 3.52
N VAL A 62 -3.64 -9.44 2.52
CA VAL A 62 -3.94 -10.89 2.49
C VAL A 62 -2.65 -11.71 2.45
N ALA A 63 -1.69 -11.34 1.60
CA ALA A 63 -0.41 -12.01 1.49
C ALA A 63 0.43 -11.87 2.77
N GLY A 64 0.39 -10.72 3.45
CA GLY A 64 1.07 -10.46 4.70
C GLY A 64 0.53 -11.32 5.84
N ILE A 65 -0.80 -11.44 5.97
CA ILE A 65 -1.43 -12.35 6.94
C ILE A 65 -1.04 -13.80 6.64
N LYS A 66 -1.07 -14.19 5.35
CA LYS A 66 -0.69 -15.54 4.92
C LYS A 66 0.78 -15.83 5.22
N GLY A 67 1.69 -14.90 4.91
CA GLY A 67 3.13 -15.00 5.17
C GLY A 67 3.47 -15.03 6.66
N ALA A 68 2.76 -14.24 7.48
CA ALA A 68 2.92 -14.26 8.94
C ALA A 68 2.49 -15.60 9.56
N ASN A 69 1.45 -16.25 9.03
CA ASN A 69 0.97 -17.54 9.51
C ASN A 69 1.76 -18.72 8.90
N LYS A 70 2.17 -18.62 7.63
CA LYS A 70 2.94 -19.61 6.87
C LYS A 70 4.17 -18.93 6.24
N PRO A 71 5.32 -18.92 6.93
CA PRO A 71 6.50 -18.17 6.51
C PRO A 71 7.04 -18.56 5.13
N SER A 72 6.81 -19.79 4.66
CA SER A 72 7.17 -20.22 3.31
C SER A 72 6.46 -19.44 2.19
N GLN A 73 5.38 -18.72 2.50
CA GLN A 73 4.59 -17.94 1.54
C GLN A 73 4.82 -16.42 1.67
N VAL A 74 5.79 -16.00 2.49
CA VAL A 74 6.07 -14.57 2.75
C VAL A 74 6.64 -13.83 1.53
N ASP A 75 7.15 -14.55 0.53
CA ASP A 75 7.68 -13.95 -0.70
C ASP A 75 6.62 -13.13 -1.46
N GLY A 76 5.35 -13.56 -1.40
CA GLY A 76 4.23 -12.80 -1.96
C GLY A 76 4.00 -11.48 -1.25
N ALA A 77 4.09 -11.45 0.09
CA ALA A 77 3.96 -10.24 0.88
C ALA A 77 5.10 -9.24 0.58
N PHE A 78 6.33 -9.74 0.46
CA PHE A 78 7.49 -8.91 0.13
C PHE A 78 7.32 -8.22 -1.23
N LYS A 79 6.97 -8.98 -2.28
CA LYS A 79 6.77 -8.44 -3.63
C LYS A 79 5.62 -7.44 -3.68
N LEU A 80 4.49 -7.77 -3.07
CA LEU A 80 3.32 -6.89 -3.06
C LEU A 80 3.55 -5.62 -2.23
N GLY A 81 4.32 -5.69 -1.15
CA GLY A 81 4.72 -4.50 -0.39
C GLY A 81 5.58 -3.52 -1.20
N ILE A 82 6.46 -4.03 -2.07
CA ILE A 82 7.23 -3.17 -3.00
C ILE A 82 6.29 -2.52 -4.02
N VAL A 83 5.38 -3.29 -4.61
CA VAL A 83 4.39 -2.76 -5.57
C VAL A 83 3.51 -1.70 -4.91
N ALA A 84 3.10 -1.91 -3.65
CA ALA A 84 2.35 -0.95 -2.87
C ALA A 84 3.14 0.36 -2.67
N ALA A 85 4.40 0.27 -2.26
CA ALA A 85 5.28 1.45 -2.11
C ALA A 85 5.37 2.26 -3.41
N VAL A 86 5.54 1.59 -4.55
CA VAL A 86 5.59 2.24 -5.86
C VAL A 86 4.24 2.88 -6.22
N ALA A 87 3.13 2.21 -5.94
CA ALA A 87 1.79 2.76 -6.18
C ALA A 87 1.52 4.01 -5.31
N THR A 88 1.92 3.98 -4.04
CA THR A 88 1.83 5.14 -3.13
C THR A 88 2.68 6.30 -3.64
N LEU A 89 3.90 6.04 -4.12
CA LEU A 89 4.76 7.07 -4.72
C LEU A 89 4.14 7.66 -5.98
N ALA A 90 3.62 6.82 -6.88
CA ALA A 90 2.94 7.27 -8.09
C ALA A 90 1.75 8.17 -7.76
N GLN A 91 0.94 7.78 -6.77
CA GLN A 91 -0.16 8.62 -6.28
C GLN A 91 0.33 9.96 -5.72
N ALA A 92 1.40 9.95 -4.92
CA ALA A 92 1.98 11.17 -4.34
C ALA A 92 2.44 12.15 -5.43
N VAL A 93 3.08 11.65 -6.48
CA VAL A 93 3.53 12.46 -7.62
C VAL A 93 2.36 13.15 -8.31
N LEU A 94 1.23 12.46 -8.48
CA LEU A 94 0.04 13.03 -9.12
C LEU A 94 -0.61 14.16 -8.31
N THR A 95 -0.36 14.25 -7.01
CA THR A 95 -0.83 15.38 -6.18
C THR A 95 0.06 16.62 -6.27
N LEU A 96 1.27 16.52 -6.82
CA LEU A 96 2.19 17.64 -6.85
C LEU A 96 1.69 18.76 -7.79
N PRO A 97 1.91 20.04 -7.45
CA PRO A 97 1.54 21.18 -8.30
C PRO A 97 2.10 21.12 -9.72
N ALA A 98 3.30 20.57 -9.89
CA ALA A 98 3.93 20.39 -11.21
C ALA A 98 3.16 19.43 -12.13
N PHE A 99 2.32 18.56 -11.56
CA PHE A 99 1.45 17.64 -12.27
C PHE A 99 -0.03 18.06 -12.15
N GLY A 100 -0.32 19.32 -11.82
CA GLY A 100 -1.70 19.83 -11.77
C GLY A 100 -2.51 19.41 -10.55
N GLY A 101 -1.88 18.85 -9.52
CA GLY A 101 -2.51 18.60 -8.22
C GLY A 101 -2.41 19.81 -7.28
N ASP A 102 -3.24 19.83 -6.24
CA ASP A 102 -3.40 21.02 -5.38
C ASP A 102 -2.20 21.29 -4.45
N ALA A 103 -1.49 20.26 -3.97
CA ALA A 103 -0.45 20.40 -2.94
C ALA A 103 0.39 19.12 -2.72
N ILE A 104 1.51 19.27 -2.02
CA ILE A 104 2.32 18.12 -1.57
C ILE A 104 1.51 17.26 -0.57
N ASN A 105 1.25 16.01 -0.93
CA ASN A 105 0.57 15.05 -0.06
C ASN A 105 1.55 14.42 0.93
N PHE A 106 1.77 15.07 2.08
CA PHE A 106 2.58 14.53 3.17
C PHE A 106 2.05 13.20 3.73
N GLY A 107 0.74 12.97 3.66
CA GLY A 107 0.13 11.70 4.05
C GLY A 107 0.66 10.54 3.23
N ALA A 108 0.83 10.72 1.92
CA ALA A 108 1.39 9.70 1.04
C ALA A 108 2.84 9.33 1.42
N PHE A 109 3.64 10.30 1.87
CA PHE A 109 5.00 10.03 2.35
C PHE A 109 5.02 9.14 3.61
N VAL A 110 4.09 9.39 4.55
CA VAL A 110 3.93 8.54 5.74
C VAL A 110 3.55 7.11 5.35
N ILE A 111 2.68 6.95 4.35
CA ILE A 111 2.31 5.62 3.84
C ILE A 111 3.51 4.92 3.18
N VAL A 112 4.35 5.64 2.41
CA VAL A 112 5.57 5.05 1.84
C VAL A 112 6.52 4.53 2.93
N VAL A 113 6.71 5.29 4.01
CA VAL A 113 7.53 4.84 5.16
C VAL A 113 6.95 3.57 5.78
N TYR A 114 5.62 3.50 5.91
CA TYR A 114 4.93 2.31 6.36
C TYR A 114 5.12 1.12 5.39
N ASP A 115 5.04 1.34 4.08
CA ASP A 115 5.23 0.32 3.04
C ASP A 115 6.66 -0.28 3.14
N LEU A 116 7.66 0.58 3.29
CA LEU A 116 9.06 0.19 3.52
C LEU A 116 9.22 -0.65 4.79
N PHE A 117 8.57 -0.25 5.89
CA PHE A 117 8.60 -1.00 7.13
C PHE A 117 7.94 -2.38 6.98
N PHE A 118 6.83 -2.49 6.25
CA PHE A 118 6.21 -3.77 5.94
C PHE A 118 7.12 -4.69 5.12
N VAL A 119 7.76 -4.16 4.07
CA VAL A 119 8.73 -4.90 3.25
C VAL A 119 9.88 -5.42 4.10
N GLN A 120 10.40 -4.62 5.04
CA GLN A 120 11.45 -5.04 5.97
C GLN A 120 10.98 -6.19 6.87
N GLN A 121 9.76 -6.12 7.41
CA GLN A 121 9.21 -7.19 8.25
C GLN A 121 8.97 -8.48 7.44
N ALA A 122 8.48 -8.37 6.21
CA ALA A 122 8.32 -9.52 5.32
C ALA A 122 9.68 -10.18 5.00
N HIS A 123 10.71 -9.37 4.74
CA HIS A 123 12.07 -9.85 4.53
C HIS A 123 12.66 -10.54 5.77
N ALA A 124 12.45 -9.97 6.96
CA ALA A 124 12.91 -10.57 8.22
C ALA A 124 12.22 -11.92 8.49
N VAL A 125 10.92 -12.04 8.23
CA VAL A 125 10.20 -13.33 8.33
C VAL A 125 10.72 -14.34 7.31
N LYS A 126 11.14 -13.89 6.12
CA LYS A 126 11.77 -14.75 5.11
C LYS A 126 13.12 -15.29 5.59
N ALA A 127 13.95 -14.44 6.18
CA ALA A 127 15.23 -14.82 6.76
C ALA A 127 15.06 -15.81 7.92
N GLU A 128 14.15 -15.53 8.87
CA GLU A 128 13.82 -16.45 9.99
C GLU A 128 13.39 -17.84 9.52
N ASN A 129 12.73 -17.94 8.36
CA ASN A 129 12.30 -19.23 7.83
C ASN A 129 13.47 -20.03 7.21
N LYS A 130 14.48 -19.34 6.67
CA LYS A 130 15.64 -19.96 6.05
C LYS A 130 16.60 -20.54 7.10
N ASP A 131 16.74 -19.88 8.25
CA ASP A 131 17.60 -20.33 9.35
C ASP A 131 17.05 -21.56 10.11
N ARG A 132 15.83 -21.99 9.79
CA ARG A 132 15.15 -23.12 10.46
C ARG A 132 15.09 -24.40 9.61
N LEU A 133 15.70 -24.38 8.43
CA LEU A 133 15.89 -25.53 7.52
C LEU A 133 17.35 -25.97 7.57
#